data_AF-X1JGK7-F1
#
_entry.id   AF-X1JGK7-F1
#
_cell.length_a   1.000
_cell.length_b   1.000
_cell.length_c   1.000
_cell.angle_alpha   90.00
_cell.angle_beta   90.00
_cell.angle_gamma   90.00
#
_symmetry.space_group_name_H-M   'P 1'
#
loop_
_entity.id
_entity.type
_entity.pdbx_description
1 polymer ?
#
loop_
_entity_poly.entity_id
_entity_poly.type
_entity_poly.pdbx_seq_one_letter_code
_entity_poly.pdbx_strand_id
1 'polypeptide(L)'
;MDFFGKVLYDYWKNDKSSTLFFIENKKKKFPIEVSRYFRSYEEFSDLEKKAINLACGDILDVGCATGYHVAALKRRGNVDAIDIS
;
A
#
# COMPACT_ATOMS: atom_id res chain seq x y z
N MET A 1 16.16 -9.02 -5.75
CA MET A 1 16.09 -8.32 -4.45
C MET A 1 14.88 -7.43 -4.51
N ASP A 2 13.91 -7.65 -3.64
CA ASP A 2 12.76 -6.75 -3.52
C ASP A 2 13.17 -5.56 -2.65
N PHE A 3 13.35 -4.41 -3.31
CA PHE A 3 13.69 -3.16 -2.64
C PHE A 3 12.46 -2.51 -2.00
N PHE A 4 11.27 -2.76 -2.55
CA PHE A 4 10.05 -2.10 -2.12
C PHE A 4 9.57 -2.67 -0.79
N GLY A 5 9.37 -3.99 -0.70
CA GLY A 5 8.99 -4.67 0.53
C GLY A 5 10.06 -4.56 1.61
N LYS A 6 11.36 -4.50 1.26
CA LYS A 6 12.42 -4.20 2.24
C LYS A 6 12.22 -2.83 2.89
N VAL A 7 11.98 -1.78 2.11
CA VAL A 7 11.79 -0.43 2.66
C VAL A 7 10.50 -0.36 3.49
N LEU A 8 9.43 -1.03 3.07
CA LEU A 8 8.22 -1.15 3.88
C LEU A 8 8.48 -1.87 5.21
N TYR A 9 9.23 -2.98 5.18
CA TYR A 9 9.59 -3.74 6.37
C TYR A 9 10.45 -2.91 7.34
N ASP A 10 11.48 -2.22 6.83
CA ASP A 10 12.34 -1.36 7.64
C ASP A 10 11.52 -0.23 8.27
N TYR A 11 10.62 0.41 7.52
CA TYR A 11 9.70 1.42 8.04
C TYR A 11 8.80 0.87 9.17
N TRP A 12 8.25 -0.33 8.99
CA TRP A 12 7.45 -1.00 10.02
C TRP A 12 8.26 -1.31 11.29
N LYS A 13 9.57 -1.57 11.16
CA LYS A 13 10.52 -1.71 12.27
C LYS A 13 10.97 -0.38 12.87
N ASN A 14 10.39 0.75 12.45
CA ASN A 14 10.80 2.11 12.80
C ASN A 14 12.21 2.50 12.32
N ASP A 15 12.79 1.75 11.38
CA ASP A 15 13.99 2.17 10.67
C ASP A 15 13.61 3.02 9.45
N LYS A 16 13.85 4.32 9.55
CA LYS A 16 13.54 5.32 8.52
C LYS A 16 14.80 5.84 7.81
N SER A 17 15.92 5.11 7.91
CA SER A 17 17.20 5.50 7.30
C SER A 17 17.20 5.42 5.77
N SER A 18 16.35 4.56 5.21
CA SER A 18 16.27 4.33 3.76
C SER A 18 15.24 5.24 3.08
N THR A 19 15.60 5.78 1.91
CA THR A 19 14.67 6.53 1.05
C THR A 19 14.44 5.76 -0.24
N LEU A 20 13.17 5.54 -0.59
CA LEU A 20 12.76 4.93 -1.84
C LEU A 20 12.61 5.98 -2.93
N PHE A 21 13.18 5.72 -4.11
CA PHE A 21 13.08 6.61 -5.27
C PHE A 21 12.45 5.88 -6.46
N PHE A 22 11.46 6.52 -7.07
CA PHE A 22 11.07 6.23 -8.44
C PHE A 22 12.05 6.91 -9.39
N ILE A 23 12.61 6.17 -10.34
CA ILE A 23 13.57 6.68 -11.32
C ILE A 23 12.96 6.58 -12.71
N GLU A 24 12.70 7.73 -13.34
CA GLU A 24 12.22 7.79 -14.72
C GLU A 24 13.35 7.49 -15.73
N ASN A 25 12.97 7.18 -16.97
CA ASN A 25 13.91 6.92 -18.08
C ASN A 25 14.95 8.05 -18.29
N LYS A 26 14.59 9.30 -18.00
CA LYS A 26 15.50 10.46 -18.07
C LYS A 26 16.41 10.61 -16.84
N LYS A 27 16.50 9.57 -15.99
CA LYS A 27 17.25 9.51 -14.72
C LYS A 27 16.81 10.54 -13.67
N LYS A 28 15.60 11.08 -13.80
CA LYS A 28 15.00 11.94 -12.79
C LYS A 28 14.50 11.06 -11.63
N LYS A 29 14.88 11.43 -10.40
CA LYS A 29 14.50 10.72 -9.17
C LYS A 29 13.35 11.45 -8.48
N PHE A 30 12.33 10.69 -8.09
CA PHE A 30 11.20 11.18 -7.31
C PHE A 30 11.15 10.39 -6.00
N PRO A 31 11.25 11.03 -4.83
CA PRO A 31 11.10 10.33 -3.57
C PRO A 31 9.67 9.80 -3.44
N ILE A 32 9.54 8.55 -3.00
CA ILE A 32 8.25 7.95 -2.65
C ILE A 32 8.06 8.11 -1.14
N GLU A 33 6.89 8.59 -0.75
CA GLU A 33 6.51 8.72 0.65
C GLU A 33 6.07 7.37 1.23
N VAL A 34 6.95 6.71 1.98
CA VAL A 34 6.73 5.36 2.52
C VAL A 34 5.57 5.31 3.52
N SER A 35 5.33 6.38 4.28
CA SER A 35 4.20 6.52 5.22
C SER A 35 2.84 6.28 4.57
N ARG A 36 2.70 6.59 3.27
CA ARG A 36 1.43 6.40 2.54
C ARG A 36 0.98 4.94 2.53
N TYR A 37 1.89 3.99 2.63
CA TYR A 37 1.55 2.57 2.72
C TYR A 37 1.17 2.14 4.13
N PHE A 38 1.16 3.03 5.12
CA PHE A 38 0.73 2.73 6.50
C PHE A 38 -0.48 3.59 6.94
N ARG A 39 -1.08 4.31 5.98
CA ARG A 39 -2.17 5.26 6.21
C ARG A 39 -3.50 4.56 6.53
N SER A 40 -4.37 5.25 7.25
CA SER A 40 -5.69 4.72 7.60
C SER A 40 -6.77 5.10 6.56
N TYR A 41 -7.98 4.56 6.73
CA TYR A 41 -9.10 4.80 5.82
C TYR A 41 -9.45 6.29 5.68
N GLU A 42 -9.22 7.08 6.72
CA GLU A 42 -9.47 8.53 6.75
C GLU A 42 -8.60 9.26 5.72
N GLU A 43 -7.38 8.77 5.48
CA GLU A 43 -6.37 9.33 4.58
C GLU A 43 -6.49 8.81 3.13
N PHE A 44 -7.43 7.90 2.88
CA PHE A 44 -7.70 7.43 1.52
C PHE A 44 -8.34 8.52 0.67
N SER A 45 -8.00 8.53 -0.62
CA SER A 45 -8.65 9.39 -1.60
C SER A 45 -10.14 9.04 -1.75
N ASP A 46 -10.92 9.95 -2.30
CA ASP A 46 -12.36 9.72 -2.52
C ASP A 46 -12.61 8.53 -3.45
N LEU A 47 -11.70 8.29 -4.40
CA LEU A 47 -11.77 7.14 -5.29
C LEU A 47 -11.55 5.81 -4.55
N GLU A 48 -10.54 5.76 -3.68
CA GLU A 48 -10.25 4.60 -2.83
C GLU A 48 -11.44 4.30 -1.89
N LYS A 49 -11.97 5.35 -1.22
CA LYS A 49 -13.16 5.23 -0.36
C LYS A 49 -14.37 4.73 -1.13
N LYS A 50 -14.61 5.27 -2.34
CA LYS A 50 -15.70 4.82 -3.22
C LYS A 50 -15.53 3.36 -3.63
N ALA A 51 -14.33 2.93 -4.01
CA ALA A 51 -14.05 1.54 -4.38
C ALA A 51 -14.31 0.58 -3.21
N ILE A 52 -13.80 0.89 -2.01
CA ILE A 52 -14.06 0.12 -0.79
C ILE A 52 -15.56 0.04 -0.49
N ASN A 53 -16.30 1.13 -0.67
CA ASN A 53 -17.73 1.14 -0.39
C ASN A 53 -18.58 0.31 -1.37
N LEU A 54 -18.07 0.09 -2.58
CA LEU A 54 -18.72 -0.73 -3.60
C LEU A 54 -18.30 -2.21 -3.53
N ALA A 55 -17.19 -2.53 -2.88
CA ALA A 55 -16.75 -3.90 -2.68
C ALA A 55 -17.71 -4.66 -1.74
N CYS A 56 -18.02 -5.92 -2.07
CA CYS A 56 -18.85 -6.81 -1.27
C CYS A 56 -18.60 -8.28 -1.62
N GLY A 57 -18.98 -9.20 -0.73
CA GLY A 57 -18.82 -10.64 -0.96
C GLY A 57 -17.38 -11.11 -0.76
N ASP A 58 -16.86 -11.89 -1.70
CA ASP A 58 -15.46 -12.33 -1.71
C ASP A 58 -14.63 -11.31 -2.50
N ILE A 59 -13.65 -10.71 -1.83
CA ILE A 59 -12.85 -9.57 -2.30
C ILE A 59 -11.39 -10.00 -2.40
N LEU A 60 -10.75 -9.68 -3.53
CA LEU A 60 -9.31 -9.84 -3.72
C LEU A 60 -8.62 -8.48 -3.82
N ASP A 61 -7.73 -8.18 -2.88
CA ASP A 61 -6.87 -7.00 -2.88
C ASP A 61 -5.54 -7.31 -3.59
N VAL A 62 -5.40 -6.84 -4.83
CA VAL A 62 -4.25 -7.12 -5.71
C VAL A 62 -3.21 -6.01 -5.61
N GLY A 63 -1.98 -6.36 -5.25
CA GLY A 63 -0.93 -5.39 -4.97
C GLY A 63 -1.14 -4.71 -3.62
N CYS A 64 -1.43 -5.53 -2.60
CA CYS A 64 -1.88 -5.05 -1.30
C CYS A 64 -0.77 -4.35 -0.48
N ALA A 65 0.49 -4.47 -0.88
CA ALA A 65 1.66 -3.97 -0.15
C ALA A 65 1.62 -4.37 1.34
N THR A 66 1.48 -3.41 2.24
CA THR A 66 1.37 -3.62 3.69
C THR A 66 0.00 -4.15 4.15
N GLY A 67 -0.95 -4.32 3.23
CA GLY A 67 -2.34 -4.66 3.51
C GLY A 67 -3.17 -3.46 4.00
N TYR A 68 -2.78 -2.23 3.67
CA TYR A 68 -3.44 -1.02 4.20
C TYR A 68 -4.92 -0.89 3.78
N HIS A 69 -5.33 -1.44 2.62
CA HIS A 69 -6.75 -1.50 2.24
C HIS A 69 -7.53 -2.64 2.93
N VAL A 70 -6.86 -3.75 3.29
CA VAL A 70 -7.47 -4.96 3.88
C VAL A 70 -8.29 -4.65 5.13
N ALA A 71 -7.78 -3.79 6.02
CA ALA A 71 -8.50 -3.41 7.24
C ALA A 71 -9.87 -2.74 6.95
N ALA A 72 -9.96 -1.97 5.87
CA ALA A 72 -11.21 -1.34 5.45
C ALA A 72 -12.12 -2.32 4.68
N LEU A 73 -11.55 -3.17 3.84
CA LEU A 73 -12.27 -4.17 3.04
C LEU A 73 -12.86 -5.29 3.91
N LYS A 74 -12.24 -5.66 5.04
CA LYS A 74 -12.79 -6.67 5.97
C LYS A 74 -14.16 -6.31 6.54
N ARG A 75 -14.53 -5.02 6.54
CA ARG A 75 -15.89 -4.57 6.92
C ARG A 75 -16.92 -4.76 5.80
N ARG A 76 -16.48 -5.18 4.61
CA ARG A 76 -17.29 -5.30 3.39
C ARG A 76 -17.51 -6.74 2.94
N GLY A 77 -16.67 -7.68 3.38
CA GLY A 77 -16.76 -9.09 3.02
C GLY A 77 -15.52 -9.90 3.41
N ASN A 78 -15.40 -11.10 2.84
CA ASN A 78 -14.21 -11.92 2.96
C ASN A 78 -13.12 -11.31 2.07
N VAL A 79 -11.89 -11.18 2.59
CA VAL A 79 -10.80 -10.51 1.86
C VAL A 79 -9.59 -11.41 1.82
N ASP A 80 -9.18 -11.75 0.60
CA ASP A 80 -7.84 -12.27 0.30
C ASP A 80 -6.99 -11.12 -0.27
N ALA A 81 -5.69 -11.18 -0.03
CA ALA A 81 -4.76 -10.13 -0.45
C ALA A 81 -3.48 -10.76 -1.00
N ILE A 82 -2.98 -10.24 -2.12
CA ILE A 82 -1.79 -10.76 -2.79
C ILE A 82 -0.83 -9.64 -3.16
N ASP A 83 0.45 -9.90 -3.01
CA ASP A 83 1.55 -9.06 -3.49
C ASP A 83 2.71 -9.98 -3.94
N ILE A 84 3.58 -9.47 -4.81
CA ILE A 84 4.74 -10.23 -5.32
C ILE A 84 6.01 -10.01 -4.49
N SER A 85 5.94 -9.07 -3.55
CA SER A 85 7.05 -8.61 -2.70
C SER A 85 7.51 -9.67 -1.70
#